data_AF-A0A2M7XRQ2-F1
#
_entry.id   AF-A0A2M7XRQ2-F1
#
_cell.length_a   1.000
_cell.length_b   1.000
_cell.length_c   1.000
_cell.angle_alpha   90.00
_cell.angle_beta   90.00
_cell.angle_gamma   90.00
#
_symmetry.space_group_name_H-M   'P 1'
#
loop_
_entity.id
_entity.type
_entity.pdbx_description
1 polymer ?
#
loop_
_entity_poly.entity_id
_entity_poly.type
_entity_poly.pdbx_seq_one_letter_code
_entity_poly.pdbx_strand_id
1 'polypeptide(L)'
;MLTLKKYHDGIAYVNADHQFETELGYFNREGTEYIIKTPRTPKPWINVLSNGRYGLTISQCGGGFSWLDHSEFNRITRWHQDLVKDDWGKYLYVRDNDTGEFWSPTWLPVKTDLDAYQCRHGFGYTVFHSRVNTIKITLTVFIPMDEQMEVWDVEIENLGSEPRSLSLFNYFEWTLGSSNDHHREFHKNFIQTQFEPDTNTIWAQKRLWDIALGDRGHWNIDHPFNAFL
;
A
#
# COMPACT_ATOMS: atom_id res chain seq x y z
N MET A 1 -37.29 -9.42 12.55
CA MET A 1 -37.24 -9.87 13.96
C MET A 1 -35.77 -9.92 14.35
N LEU A 2 -35.23 -8.82 14.89
CA LEU A 2 -33.82 -8.71 15.26
C LEU A 2 -33.54 -9.54 16.52
N THR A 3 -32.51 -10.37 16.49
CA THR A 3 -32.03 -11.10 17.68
C THR A 3 -30.86 -10.32 18.29
N LEU A 4 -31.13 -9.63 19.39
CA LEU A 4 -30.11 -8.98 20.22
C LEU A 4 -29.43 -10.04 21.10
N LYS A 5 -28.13 -10.27 20.89
CA LYS A 5 -27.27 -10.93 21.91
C LYS A 5 -26.34 -9.87 22.51
N LYS A 6 -26.61 -9.49 23.76
CA LYS A 6 -25.68 -8.73 24.59
C LYS A 6 -24.50 -9.63 24.94
N TYR A 7 -23.30 -9.28 24.49
CA TYR A 7 -22.06 -9.69 25.14
C TYR A 7 -21.45 -8.45 25.81
N HIS A 8 -20.86 -8.68 26.99
CA HIS A 8 -20.45 -7.71 28.00
C HIS A 8 -19.75 -6.44 27.49
N ASP A 9 -20.10 -5.33 28.15
CA ASP A 9 -19.37 -4.06 28.28
C ASP A 9 -18.74 -3.48 26.99
N GLY A 10 -19.57 -2.71 26.27
CA GLY A 10 -19.12 -1.73 25.27
C GLY A 10 -18.96 -2.28 23.86
N ILE A 11 -20.04 -2.73 23.21
CA ILE A 11 -19.99 -3.11 21.80
C ILE A 11 -21.18 -2.53 21.02
N ALA A 12 -20.81 -1.91 19.91
CA ALA A 12 -21.56 -1.14 18.96
C ALA A 12 -22.84 -1.79 18.40
N TYR A 13 -23.81 -0.93 18.11
CA TYR A 13 -25.10 -1.28 17.52
C TYR A 13 -24.91 -1.83 16.10
N VAL A 14 -25.46 -3.01 15.83
CA VAL A 14 -25.76 -3.43 14.44
C VAL A 14 -26.90 -2.53 13.97
N ASN A 15 -26.61 -1.61 13.04
CA ASN A 15 -27.62 -0.79 12.39
C ASN A 15 -27.99 -1.44 11.03
N ALA A 16 -29.05 -0.98 10.38
CA ALA A 16 -29.49 -1.52 9.09
C ALA A 16 -28.39 -1.42 7.99
N ASP A 17 -27.46 -0.48 8.14
CA ASP A 17 -26.48 -0.11 7.12
C ASP A 17 -25.05 -0.60 7.42
N HIS A 18 -24.71 -0.95 8.67
CA HIS A 18 -23.35 -1.36 9.07
C HIS A 18 -23.30 -2.13 10.39
N GLN A 19 -22.16 -2.80 10.64
CA GLN A 19 -21.91 -3.63 11.82
C GLN A 19 -20.70 -3.14 12.63
N PHE A 20 -20.73 -3.33 13.95
CA PHE A 20 -19.60 -3.12 14.88
C PHE A 20 -18.91 -1.74 14.81
N GLU A 21 -19.69 -0.66 14.77
CA GLU A 21 -19.17 0.71 14.64
C GLU A 21 -18.36 1.22 15.85
N THR A 22 -17.19 1.75 15.55
CA THR A 22 -16.33 2.49 16.47
C THR A 22 -16.16 3.93 15.99
N GLU A 23 -15.43 4.73 16.79
CA GLU A 23 -14.99 6.07 16.38
C GLU A 23 -14.15 6.02 15.10
N LEU A 24 -13.34 4.97 14.92
CA LEU A 24 -12.37 4.87 13.83
C LEU A 24 -12.89 4.15 12.59
N GLY A 25 -13.92 3.32 12.72
CA GLY A 25 -14.39 2.49 11.61
C GLY A 25 -15.54 1.55 11.94
N TYR A 26 -16.03 0.82 10.94
CA TYR A 26 -17.11 -0.16 11.04
C TYR A 26 -16.99 -1.20 9.93
N PHE A 27 -17.63 -2.36 10.10
CA PHE A 27 -17.83 -3.30 8.99
C PHE A 27 -19.04 -2.90 8.17
N ASN A 28 -18.98 -3.07 6.84
CA ASN A 28 -20.17 -2.93 6.00
C ASN A 28 -21.25 -3.94 6.42
N ARG A 29 -22.47 -3.75 5.87
CA ARG A 29 -23.60 -4.62 6.19
C ARG A 29 -23.33 -6.10 5.95
N GLU A 30 -22.56 -6.46 4.93
CA GLU A 30 -22.24 -7.85 4.57
C GLU A 30 -21.06 -8.42 5.37
N GLY A 31 -20.31 -7.58 6.09
CA GLY A 31 -19.09 -7.97 6.80
C GLY A 31 -17.90 -8.29 5.86
N THR A 32 -17.95 -7.88 4.60
CA THR A 32 -16.93 -8.14 3.58
C THR A 32 -15.91 -7.01 3.45
N GLU A 33 -16.23 -5.83 3.98
CA GLU A 33 -15.33 -4.68 4.02
C GLU A 33 -15.27 -4.11 5.42
N TYR A 34 -14.08 -3.65 5.82
CA TYR A 34 -13.91 -2.79 6.98
C TYR A 34 -13.63 -1.36 6.52
N ILE A 35 -14.51 -0.43 6.92
CA ILE A 35 -14.45 0.99 6.60
C ILE A 35 -13.71 1.71 7.71
N ILE A 36 -12.63 2.40 7.35
CA ILE A 36 -11.80 3.24 8.22
C ILE A 36 -12.14 4.71 7.89
N LYS A 37 -12.61 5.45 8.89
CA LYS A 37 -13.13 6.82 8.73
C LYS A 37 -12.05 7.91 8.72
N THR A 38 -10.86 7.59 9.21
CA THR A 38 -9.78 8.57 9.42
C THR A 38 -8.43 7.94 9.09
N PRO A 39 -7.49 8.68 8.49
CA PRO A 39 -6.16 8.14 8.24
C PRO A 39 -5.33 8.06 9.55
N ARG A 40 -5.76 8.77 10.59
CA ARG A 40 -5.05 8.92 11.88
C ARG A 40 -5.46 7.84 12.88
N THR A 41 -5.22 6.57 12.54
CA THR A 41 -5.44 5.45 13.46
C THR A 41 -4.31 5.35 14.50
N PRO A 42 -4.53 4.75 15.69
CA PRO A 42 -3.50 4.62 16.73
C PRO A 42 -2.25 3.84 16.31
N LYS A 43 -2.42 2.93 15.34
CA LYS A 43 -1.39 2.17 14.64
C LYS A 43 -1.82 1.98 13.18
N PRO A 44 -0.91 1.74 12.24
CA PRO A 44 -1.27 1.42 10.87
C PRO A 44 -2.20 0.21 10.84
N TRP A 45 -3.38 0.38 10.26
CA TRP A 45 -4.33 -0.70 10.01
C TRP A 45 -4.13 -1.15 8.58
N ILE A 46 -3.78 -2.41 8.41
CA ILE A 46 -3.34 -2.94 7.12
C ILE A 46 -4.33 -3.95 6.55
N ASN A 47 -4.30 -4.07 5.23
CA ASN A 47 -4.80 -5.20 4.48
C ASN A 47 -3.64 -5.95 3.82
N VAL A 48 -3.82 -7.26 3.62
CA VAL A 48 -2.86 -8.12 2.94
C VAL A 48 -3.56 -8.72 1.73
N LEU A 49 -3.08 -8.37 0.55
CA LEU A 49 -3.63 -8.86 -0.71
C LEU A 49 -2.67 -9.87 -1.31
N SER A 50 -3.18 -11.00 -1.81
CA SER A 50 -2.38 -11.95 -2.57
C SER A 50 -3.25 -12.84 -3.44
N ASN A 51 -2.73 -13.21 -4.61
CA ASN A 51 -3.28 -14.26 -5.46
C ASN A 51 -2.51 -15.60 -5.33
N GLY A 52 -1.69 -15.73 -4.28
CA GLY A 52 -0.87 -16.91 -4.01
C GLY A 52 0.57 -16.79 -4.52
N ARG A 53 0.86 -15.90 -5.49
CA ARG A 53 2.22 -15.65 -5.98
C ARG A 53 2.63 -14.19 -5.81
N TYR A 54 1.88 -13.26 -6.39
CA TYR A 54 2.07 -11.84 -6.09
C TYR A 54 1.35 -11.51 -4.79
N GLY A 55 1.93 -10.60 -4.01
CA GLY A 55 1.24 -10.07 -2.85
C GLY A 55 1.71 -8.67 -2.47
N LEU A 56 0.87 -7.99 -1.72
CA LEU A 56 1.19 -6.69 -1.13
C LEU A 56 0.56 -6.54 0.24
N THR A 57 1.24 -5.76 1.08
CA THR A 57 0.64 -5.14 2.26
C THR A 57 0.27 -3.71 1.91
N ILE A 58 -0.87 -3.24 2.41
CA ILE A 58 -1.28 -1.85 2.24
C ILE A 58 -1.99 -1.34 3.50
N SER A 59 -1.53 -0.23 4.05
CA SER A 59 -2.17 0.44 5.18
C SER A 59 -3.33 1.33 4.73
N GLN A 60 -4.10 1.82 5.69
CA GLN A 60 -5.08 2.88 5.46
C GLN A 60 -4.43 4.16 4.89
N CYS A 61 -3.12 4.33 5.02
CA CYS A 61 -2.43 5.50 4.50
C CYS A 61 -1.61 5.25 3.22
N GLY A 62 -1.74 4.07 2.59
CA GLY A 62 -0.97 3.70 1.40
C GLY A 62 0.46 3.23 1.68
N GLY A 63 0.83 3.09 2.96
CA GLY A 63 2.05 2.42 3.39
C GLY A 63 2.02 0.92 3.09
N GLY A 64 3.19 0.28 3.04
CA GLY A 64 3.34 -1.15 2.76
C GLY A 64 4.30 -1.46 1.61
N PHE A 65 4.34 -2.72 1.20
CA PHE A 65 5.23 -3.21 0.14
C PHE A 65 4.63 -4.36 -0.64
N SER A 66 5.26 -4.67 -1.76
CA SER A 66 4.88 -5.77 -2.64
C SER A 66 6.00 -6.79 -2.79
N TRP A 67 5.63 -8.02 -3.11
CA TRP A 67 6.54 -9.14 -3.32
C TRP A 67 6.01 -10.07 -4.42
N LEU A 68 6.92 -10.92 -4.93
CA LEU A 68 6.60 -12.00 -5.85
C LEU A 68 7.15 -13.33 -5.31
N ASP A 69 6.32 -14.35 -5.19
CA ASP A 69 6.62 -15.69 -4.66
C ASP A 69 6.98 -15.74 -3.16
N HIS A 70 7.81 -14.81 -2.65
CA HIS A 70 8.23 -14.81 -1.24
C HIS A 70 8.42 -13.41 -0.67
N SER A 71 7.64 -13.07 0.36
CA SER A 71 7.63 -11.73 1.00
C SER A 71 8.94 -11.33 1.66
N GLU A 72 9.80 -12.31 2.00
CA GLU A 72 11.12 -12.05 2.60
C GLU A 72 12.27 -12.06 1.60
N PHE A 73 12.16 -12.81 0.51
CA PHE A 73 13.31 -13.08 -0.38
C PHE A 73 13.19 -12.38 -1.72
N ASN A 74 11.97 -12.06 -2.12
CA ASN A 74 11.64 -11.49 -3.42
C ASN A 74 10.70 -10.28 -3.25
N ARG A 75 11.12 -9.30 -2.46
CA ARG A 75 10.42 -8.01 -2.34
C ARG A 75 10.64 -7.20 -3.61
N ILE A 76 9.55 -6.64 -4.11
CA ILE A 76 9.56 -5.73 -5.26
C ILE A 76 9.87 -4.32 -4.77
N THR A 77 9.12 -3.85 -3.77
CA THR A 77 9.28 -2.51 -3.19
C THR A 77 9.85 -2.55 -1.78
N ARG A 78 10.51 -1.47 -1.38
CA ARG A 78 11.16 -1.32 -0.08
C ARG A 78 10.15 -1.13 1.03
N TRP A 79 10.42 -1.79 2.16
CA TRP A 79 9.72 -1.56 3.41
C TRP A 79 10.54 -2.03 4.59
N HIS A 80 10.49 -1.25 5.66
CA HIS A 80 11.07 -1.58 6.95
C HIS A 80 9.97 -1.49 8.00
N GLN A 81 9.92 -2.48 8.88
CA GLN A 81 8.95 -2.52 9.96
C GLN A 81 9.28 -1.44 10.99
N ASP A 82 8.49 -0.36 10.98
CA ASP A 82 8.46 0.62 12.07
C ASP A 82 7.18 0.40 12.88
N LEU A 83 7.31 0.22 14.20
CA LEU A 83 6.18 -0.07 15.08
C LEU A 83 5.31 1.17 15.38
N VAL A 84 5.81 2.36 15.04
CA VAL A 84 5.19 3.65 15.32
C VAL A 84 4.77 4.34 14.03
N LYS A 85 5.59 4.29 12.99
CA LYS A 85 5.40 5.05 11.75
C LYS A 85 5.02 4.19 10.57
N ASP A 86 4.35 4.81 9.61
CA ASP A 86 3.95 4.22 8.33
C ASP A 86 4.64 4.92 7.16
N ASP A 87 5.95 5.13 7.29
CA ASP A 87 6.71 6.01 6.39
C ASP A 87 7.19 5.29 5.11
N TRP A 88 6.97 3.97 5.00
CA TRP A 88 7.38 3.16 3.86
C TRP A 88 6.16 2.73 3.06
N GLY A 89 6.05 3.22 1.84
CA GLY A 89 4.86 2.98 1.05
C GLY A 89 5.08 3.21 -0.42
N LYS A 90 3.97 3.05 -1.13
CA LYS A 90 3.84 3.40 -2.52
C LYS A 90 2.81 4.52 -2.54
N TYR A 91 3.19 5.66 -3.08
CA TYR A 91 2.42 6.89 -2.93
C TYR A 91 1.95 7.43 -4.27
N LEU A 92 0.76 8.03 -4.25
CA LEU A 92 0.23 8.84 -5.32
C LEU A 92 0.20 10.29 -4.84
N TYR A 93 0.76 11.18 -5.63
CA TYR A 93 0.68 12.63 -5.44
C TYR A 93 -0.18 13.21 -6.53
N VAL A 94 -0.98 14.19 -6.14
CA VAL A 94 -1.83 14.97 -7.03
C VAL A 94 -1.44 16.41 -6.83
N ARG A 95 -1.19 17.11 -7.93
CA ARG A 95 -0.87 18.54 -7.93
C ARG A 95 -1.89 19.27 -8.78
N ASP A 96 -2.50 20.29 -8.21
CA ASP A 96 -3.24 21.29 -8.96
C ASP A 96 -2.23 22.22 -9.65
N ASN A 97 -2.26 22.25 -10.98
CA ASN A 97 -1.29 23.02 -11.77
C ASN A 97 -1.58 24.52 -11.75
N ASP A 98 -2.83 24.90 -11.46
CA ASP A 98 -3.28 26.29 -11.45
C ASP A 98 -2.93 26.96 -10.11
N THR A 99 -3.09 26.25 -8.99
CA THR A 99 -2.75 26.76 -7.65
C THR A 99 -1.34 26.38 -7.17
N GLY A 100 -0.79 25.29 -7.68
CA GLY A 100 0.46 24.70 -7.22
C GLY A 100 0.33 23.85 -5.94
N GLU A 101 -0.86 23.75 -5.36
CA GLU A 101 -1.14 22.90 -4.21
C GLU A 101 -0.99 21.42 -4.58
N PHE A 102 -0.55 20.60 -3.63
CA PHE A 102 -0.41 19.17 -3.82
C PHE A 102 -0.81 18.39 -2.56
N TRP A 103 -1.29 17.17 -2.77
CA TRP A 103 -1.75 16.28 -1.71
C TRP A 103 -1.58 14.82 -2.13
N SER A 104 -1.76 13.92 -1.15
CA SER A 104 -1.84 12.48 -1.40
C SER A 104 -3.24 11.97 -1.10
N PRO A 105 -3.87 11.22 -2.02
CA PRO A 105 -5.21 10.65 -1.80
C PRO A 105 -5.28 9.70 -0.58
N THR A 106 -4.15 9.10 -0.24
CA THR A 106 -4.02 8.20 0.91
C THR A 106 -3.56 8.92 2.19
N TRP A 107 -3.63 10.26 2.22
CA TRP A 107 -3.10 11.14 3.28
C TRP A 107 -1.57 11.14 3.42
N LEU A 108 -0.91 9.99 3.58
CA LEU A 108 0.55 9.92 3.51
C LEU A 108 1.06 9.97 2.05
N PRO A 109 2.24 10.55 1.82
CA PRO A 109 3.18 11.08 2.81
C PRO A 109 3.02 12.59 3.07
N VAL A 110 2.21 13.29 2.27
CA VAL A 110 2.08 14.76 2.33
C VAL A 110 1.41 15.24 3.62
N LYS A 111 0.47 14.45 4.15
CA LYS A 111 -0.31 14.74 5.37
C LYS A 111 -1.18 16.00 5.25
N THR A 112 -1.57 16.39 4.04
CA THR A 112 -2.55 17.45 3.80
C THR A 112 -3.84 17.13 4.55
N ASP A 113 -4.46 18.13 5.17
CA ASP A 113 -5.80 17.96 5.73
C ASP A 113 -6.81 17.77 4.59
N LEU A 114 -7.45 16.60 4.57
CA LEU A 114 -8.41 16.22 3.53
C LEU A 114 -9.82 16.63 3.97
N ASP A 115 -10.62 17.21 3.07
CA ASP A 115 -12.01 17.60 3.33
C ASP A 115 -12.93 16.40 3.55
N ALA A 116 -12.55 15.26 2.98
CA ALA A 116 -13.18 13.96 3.21
C ALA A 116 -12.13 12.87 3.03
N TYR A 117 -12.23 11.81 3.84
CA TYR A 117 -11.38 10.64 3.71
C TYR A 117 -12.13 9.39 4.16
N GLN A 118 -11.89 8.28 3.47
CA GLN A 118 -12.31 6.94 3.86
C GLN A 118 -11.36 5.91 3.25
N CYS A 119 -10.99 4.88 4.01
CA CYS A 119 -10.34 3.68 3.46
C CYS A 119 -11.23 2.47 3.69
N ARG A 120 -11.45 1.65 2.65
CA ARG A 120 -12.15 0.37 2.75
C ARG A 120 -11.17 -0.76 2.49
N HIS A 121 -10.98 -1.63 3.46
CA HIS A 121 -10.27 -2.88 3.25
C HIS A 121 -11.29 -3.98 2.96
N GLY A 122 -11.24 -4.53 1.75
CA GLY A 122 -12.06 -5.66 1.32
C GLY A 122 -11.22 -6.90 1.06
N PHE A 123 -11.88 -7.98 0.62
CA PHE A 123 -11.18 -9.20 0.22
C PHE A 123 -10.51 -9.02 -1.15
N GLY A 124 -9.18 -9.00 -1.16
CA GLY A 124 -8.38 -8.89 -2.39
C GLY A 124 -8.23 -7.48 -2.95
N TYR A 125 -8.75 -6.46 -2.26
CA TYR A 125 -8.61 -5.05 -2.64
C TYR A 125 -8.65 -4.10 -1.45
N THR A 126 -8.19 -2.88 -1.68
CA THR A 126 -8.37 -1.73 -0.80
C THR A 126 -8.83 -0.53 -1.62
N VAL A 127 -9.82 0.23 -1.13
CA VAL A 127 -10.32 1.46 -1.77
C VAL A 127 -10.12 2.66 -0.87
N PHE A 128 -9.47 3.70 -1.38
CA PHE A 128 -9.37 5.00 -0.74
C PHE A 128 -10.33 5.97 -1.41
N HIS A 129 -11.12 6.68 -0.63
CA HIS A 129 -11.83 7.87 -1.06
C HIS A 129 -11.24 9.07 -0.35
N SER A 130 -10.91 10.11 -1.11
CA SER A 130 -10.43 11.37 -0.56
C SER A 130 -11.02 12.54 -1.32
N ARG A 131 -11.07 13.70 -0.67
CA ARG A 131 -11.41 14.95 -1.33
C ARG A 131 -10.54 16.08 -0.80
N VAL A 132 -10.08 16.91 -1.72
CA VAL A 132 -9.46 18.21 -1.43
C VAL A 132 -10.11 19.22 -2.36
N ASN A 133 -10.64 20.31 -1.79
CA ASN A 133 -11.43 21.31 -2.49
C ASN A 133 -12.58 20.64 -3.28
N THR A 134 -12.62 20.87 -4.60
CA THR A 134 -13.61 20.26 -5.50
C THR A 134 -13.16 18.93 -6.08
N ILE A 135 -11.94 18.48 -5.81
CA ILE A 135 -11.38 17.27 -6.43
C ILE A 135 -11.59 16.08 -5.51
N LYS A 136 -12.43 15.14 -5.95
CA LYS A 136 -12.65 13.85 -5.30
C LYS A 136 -11.86 12.78 -6.04
N ILE A 137 -11.19 11.92 -5.28
CA ILE A 137 -10.37 10.83 -5.82
C ILE A 137 -10.79 9.52 -5.18
N THR A 138 -11.00 8.52 -6.03
CA THR A 138 -11.12 7.12 -5.64
C THR A 138 -9.88 6.37 -6.14
N LEU A 139 -9.13 5.76 -5.23
CA LEU A 139 -8.01 4.88 -5.56
C LEU A 139 -8.35 3.47 -5.13
N THR A 140 -8.47 2.55 -6.09
CA THR A 140 -8.65 1.12 -5.83
C THR A 140 -7.36 0.38 -6.11
N VAL A 141 -6.81 -0.30 -5.10
CA VAL A 141 -5.62 -1.14 -5.21
C VAL A 141 -6.02 -2.60 -5.08
N PHE A 142 -5.69 -3.42 -6.07
CA PHE A 142 -6.00 -4.84 -6.08
C PHE A 142 -4.98 -5.66 -6.86
N ILE A 143 -5.04 -6.99 -6.72
CA ILE A 143 -4.22 -7.94 -7.47
C ILE A 143 -5.16 -8.79 -8.32
N PRO A 144 -5.05 -8.76 -9.67
CA PRO A 144 -5.83 -9.68 -10.51
C PRO A 144 -5.44 -11.13 -10.21
N MET A 145 -6.42 -12.04 -10.20
CA MET A 145 -6.22 -13.43 -9.79
C MET A 145 -5.18 -14.18 -10.63
N ASP A 146 -5.14 -13.90 -11.94
CA ASP A 146 -4.30 -14.62 -12.90
C ASP A 146 -3.00 -13.87 -13.28
N GLU A 147 -2.76 -12.69 -12.72
CA GLU A 147 -1.65 -11.81 -13.10
C GLU A 147 -0.63 -11.59 -11.97
N GLN A 148 0.64 -11.41 -12.33
CA GLN A 148 1.71 -11.16 -11.35
C GLN A 148 1.99 -9.66 -11.18
N MET A 149 0.92 -8.90 -10.95
CA MET A 149 0.97 -7.45 -10.82
C MET A 149 -0.07 -6.95 -9.82
N GLU A 150 0.15 -5.74 -9.32
CA GLU A 150 -0.90 -4.96 -8.68
C GLU A 150 -1.41 -3.89 -9.65
N VAL A 151 -2.69 -3.58 -9.52
CA VAL A 151 -3.36 -2.53 -10.30
C VAL A 151 -3.77 -1.42 -9.36
N TRP A 152 -3.51 -0.19 -9.80
CA TRP A 152 -3.90 1.04 -9.13
C TRP A 152 -4.88 1.77 -10.02
N ASP A 153 -6.16 1.54 -9.78
CA ASP A 153 -7.24 2.19 -10.50
C ASP A 153 -7.56 3.53 -9.85
N VAL A 154 -7.30 4.62 -10.59
CA VAL A 154 -7.43 6.00 -10.11
C VAL A 154 -8.58 6.68 -10.85
N GLU A 155 -9.66 6.93 -10.13
CA GLU A 155 -10.78 7.73 -10.62
C GLU A 155 -10.71 9.13 -10.00
N ILE A 156 -10.86 10.15 -10.84
CA ILE A 156 -10.82 11.56 -10.43
C ILE A 156 -12.11 12.23 -10.89
N GLU A 157 -12.80 12.86 -9.95
CA GLU A 157 -14.05 13.59 -10.19
C GLU A 157 -13.86 15.06 -9.77
N ASN A 158 -14.07 15.99 -10.71
CA ASN A 158 -14.12 17.41 -10.40
C ASN A 158 -15.58 17.80 -10.10
N LEU A 159 -15.86 18.05 -8.82
CA LEU A 159 -17.17 18.46 -8.31
C LEU A 159 -17.44 19.98 -8.47
N GLY A 160 -16.48 20.71 -9.03
CA GLY A 160 -16.58 22.16 -9.26
C GLY A 160 -17.19 22.50 -10.62
N SER A 161 -17.53 23.78 -10.82
CA SER A 161 -18.02 24.29 -12.10
C SER A 161 -16.91 24.60 -13.11
N GLU A 162 -15.70 24.82 -12.62
CA GLU A 162 -14.56 25.24 -13.43
C GLU A 162 -13.65 24.05 -13.78
N PRO A 163 -13.12 23.97 -15.02
CA PRO A 163 -12.07 23.01 -15.35
C PRO A 163 -10.87 23.11 -14.41
N ARG A 164 -10.16 21.98 -14.25
CA ARG A 164 -8.96 21.87 -13.40
C ARG A 164 -7.86 21.15 -14.16
N SER A 165 -6.65 21.71 -14.10
CA SER A 165 -5.45 21.09 -14.65
C SER A 165 -4.71 20.37 -13.54
N LEU A 166 -4.66 19.03 -13.60
CA LEU A 166 -4.03 18.20 -12.57
C LEU A 166 -2.84 17.43 -13.12
N SER A 167 -1.79 17.31 -12.31
CA SER A 167 -0.67 16.39 -12.55
C SER A 167 -0.67 15.27 -11.51
N LEU A 168 -0.46 14.03 -11.95
CA LEU A 168 -0.35 12.87 -11.10
C LEU A 168 1.08 12.35 -11.09
N PHE A 169 1.57 11.98 -9.92
CA PHE A 169 2.90 11.40 -9.76
C PHE A 169 2.82 10.18 -8.85
N ASN A 170 3.31 9.04 -9.31
CA ASN A 170 3.50 7.87 -8.47
C ASN A 170 4.93 7.82 -7.95
N TYR A 171 5.10 7.29 -6.73
CA TYR A 171 6.40 7.08 -6.11
C TYR A 171 6.42 5.77 -5.37
N PHE A 172 7.52 5.04 -5.50
CA PHE A 172 7.86 3.93 -4.63
C PHE A 172 9.35 3.64 -4.77
N GLU A 173 9.92 2.95 -3.79
CA GLU A 173 11.34 2.57 -3.81
C GLU A 173 11.48 1.10 -4.19
N TRP A 174 12.33 0.82 -5.19
CA TRP A 174 12.68 -0.55 -5.58
C TRP A 174 13.54 -1.25 -4.52
N THR A 175 13.24 -2.51 -4.22
CA THR A 175 14.15 -3.43 -3.49
C THR A 175 14.70 -4.51 -4.42
N LEU A 176 13.79 -5.13 -5.18
CA LEU A 176 14.07 -6.20 -6.15
C LEU A 176 15.00 -7.26 -5.58
N GLY A 177 14.65 -7.85 -4.43
CA GLY A 177 15.50 -8.81 -3.73
C GLY A 177 15.05 -9.09 -2.30
N SER A 178 15.99 -9.51 -1.47
CA SER A 178 15.70 -9.90 -0.09
C SER A 178 15.29 -8.69 0.76
N SER A 179 14.51 -8.95 1.81
CA SER A 179 14.13 -7.97 2.82
C SER A 179 15.36 -7.21 3.32
N ASN A 180 16.44 -7.91 3.68
CA ASN A 180 17.66 -7.37 4.28
C ASN A 180 18.45 -6.43 3.35
N ASP A 181 18.17 -6.44 2.05
CA ASP A 181 18.87 -5.59 1.08
C ASP A 181 18.60 -4.11 1.31
N HIS A 182 17.52 -3.76 2.01
CA HIS A 182 17.17 -2.37 2.34
C HIS A 182 18.16 -1.67 3.29
N HIS A 183 18.93 -2.44 4.08
CA HIS A 183 19.97 -1.93 4.98
C HIS A 183 21.34 -1.83 4.30
N ARG A 184 21.50 -2.45 3.13
CA ARG A 184 22.77 -2.50 2.41
C ARG A 184 22.72 -1.44 1.32
N GLU A 185 23.15 -0.21 1.63
CA GLU A 185 23.28 0.88 0.63
C GLU A 185 24.03 0.42 -0.62
N PHE A 186 24.97 -0.51 -0.47
CA PHE A 186 25.66 -1.18 -1.57
C PHE A 186 24.71 -1.85 -2.59
N HIS A 187 23.64 -2.52 -2.16
CA HIS A 187 22.71 -3.24 -3.06
C HIS A 187 21.91 -2.30 -3.96
N LYS A 188 21.73 -1.03 -3.57
CA LYS A 188 21.02 -0.04 -4.39
C LYS A 188 21.79 0.30 -5.67
N ASN A 189 23.12 0.22 -5.64
CA ASN A 189 23.98 0.47 -6.81
C ASN A 189 23.81 -0.57 -7.93
N PHE A 190 23.12 -1.68 -7.65
CA PHE A 190 22.90 -2.74 -8.63
C PHE A 190 21.51 -2.69 -9.27
N ILE A 191 20.67 -1.71 -8.90
CA ILE A 191 19.38 -1.49 -9.54
C ILE A 191 19.60 -0.54 -10.72
N GLN A 192 19.38 -1.06 -11.92
CA GLN A 192 19.38 -0.28 -13.15
C GLN A 192 17.93 0.00 -13.55
N THR A 193 17.63 1.26 -13.86
CA THR A 193 16.32 1.65 -14.41
C THR A 193 16.44 2.15 -15.85
N GLN A 194 15.38 1.98 -16.62
CA GLN A 194 15.27 2.46 -17.99
C GLN A 194 13.83 2.90 -18.26
N PHE A 195 13.64 4.04 -18.92
CA PHE A 195 12.33 4.48 -19.40
C PHE A 195 12.14 4.09 -20.87
N GLU A 196 10.97 3.53 -21.17
CA GLU A 196 10.54 3.14 -22.51
C GLU A 196 9.32 3.98 -22.93
N PRO A 197 9.50 4.97 -23.82
CA PRO A 197 8.44 5.93 -24.16
C PRO A 197 7.24 5.31 -24.87
N ASP A 198 7.47 4.32 -25.74
CA ASP A 198 6.42 3.73 -26.60
C ASP A 198 5.34 3.00 -25.78
N THR A 199 5.72 2.49 -24.60
CA THR A 199 4.84 1.79 -23.66
C THR A 199 4.63 2.57 -22.36
N ASN A 200 5.17 3.79 -22.27
CA ASN A 200 5.18 4.63 -21.07
C ASN A 200 5.60 3.86 -19.79
N THR A 201 6.63 3.02 -19.91
CA THR A 201 7.03 2.07 -18.87
C THR A 201 8.38 2.42 -18.27
N ILE A 202 8.52 2.28 -16.96
CA ILE A 202 9.82 2.30 -16.27
C ILE A 202 10.20 0.87 -15.91
N TRP A 203 11.26 0.38 -16.54
CA TRP A 203 11.88 -0.91 -16.21
C TRP A 203 12.85 -0.73 -15.05
N ALA A 204 12.93 -1.75 -14.20
CA ALA A 204 13.94 -1.86 -13.17
C ALA A 204 14.48 -3.29 -13.11
N GLN A 205 15.80 -3.45 -13.12
CA GLN A 205 16.48 -4.73 -13.03
C GLN A 205 17.58 -4.65 -11.99
N LYS A 206 17.66 -5.67 -11.11
CA LYS A 206 18.79 -5.83 -10.20
C LYS A 206 19.84 -6.76 -10.81
N ARG A 207 21.08 -6.28 -10.91
CA ARG A 207 22.21 -7.02 -11.50
C ARG A 207 22.93 -7.94 -10.52
N LEU A 208 22.76 -7.71 -9.20
CA LEU A 208 23.31 -8.53 -8.14
C LEU A 208 22.18 -9.28 -7.44
N TRP A 209 22.23 -10.61 -7.50
CA TRP A 209 21.25 -11.49 -6.87
C TRP A 209 21.96 -12.46 -5.93
N ASP A 210 21.77 -12.24 -4.63
CA ASP A 210 22.43 -13.00 -3.59
C ASP A 210 21.76 -14.38 -3.39
N ILE A 211 20.47 -14.52 -3.66
CA ILE A 211 19.75 -15.77 -3.35
C ILE A 211 20.00 -16.80 -4.45
N ALA A 212 20.67 -17.90 -4.11
CA ALA A 212 20.89 -19.02 -5.02
C ALA A 212 19.54 -19.61 -5.47
N LEU A 213 19.12 -19.30 -6.69
CA LEU A 213 17.97 -19.92 -7.34
C LEU A 213 18.50 -21.16 -8.09
N GLY A 214 18.20 -22.36 -7.60
CA GLY A 214 18.45 -23.63 -8.30
C GLY A 214 19.93 -24.08 -8.36
N ASP A 215 20.33 -24.64 -9.50
CA ASP A 215 21.60 -25.29 -9.87
C ASP A 215 22.86 -24.39 -9.77
N ARG A 216 22.73 -23.22 -9.15
CA ARG A 216 23.82 -22.29 -8.83
C ARG A 216 24.06 -22.29 -7.32
N GLY A 217 24.93 -23.19 -6.84
CA GLY A 217 25.74 -23.11 -5.61
C GLY A 217 25.08 -22.60 -4.31
N HIS A 218 24.99 -23.47 -3.30
CA HIS A 218 24.24 -23.24 -2.06
C HIS A 218 24.98 -22.34 -1.04
N TRP A 219 24.22 -21.69 -0.16
CA TRP A 219 24.70 -20.85 0.95
C TRP A 219 25.31 -21.63 2.14
N ASN A 220 25.28 -22.96 2.13
CA ASN A 220 25.87 -23.81 3.18
C ASN A 220 27.31 -24.21 2.82
N ILE A 221 28.22 -23.26 3.01
CA ILE A 221 29.64 -23.55 3.25
C ILE A 221 29.92 -23.20 4.70
N ASP A 222 30.67 -24.07 5.39
CA ASP A 222 31.04 -23.82 6.79
C ASP A 222 31.66 -22.44 6.94
N HIS A 223 31.19 -21.67 7.92
CA HIS A 223 31.82 -20.41 8.27
C HIS A 223 33.21 -20.72 8.85
N PRO A 224 34.32 -20.22 8.27
CA PRO A 224 35.68 -20.73 8.57
C PRO A 224 36.25 -20.31 9.93
N PHE A 225 35.50 -19.58 10.75
CA PHE A 225 35.97 -19.05 12.03
C PHE A 225 35.12 -19.54 13.19
N ASN A 226 35.78 -20.00 14.25
CA ASN A 226 35.13 -20.33 15.51
C ASN A 226 35.11 -19.10 16.44
N ALA A 227 33.95 -18.76 16.98
CA ALA A 227 33.83 -17.77 18.05
C ALA A 227 34.03 -18.46 19.41
N PHE A 228 34.82 -17.83 20.29
CA PHE A 228 34.97 -18.22 21.69
C PHE A 228 34.63 -17.02 22.58
N LEU A 229 34.15 -17.30 23.80
CA LEU A 229 33.69 -16.31 24.77
C LEU A 229 34.85 -15.59 25.46
#